data_AF-A0A4R9EI47-F1
#
_entry.id   AF-A0A4R9EI47-F1
#
_cell.length_a   1.000
_cell.length_b   1.000
_cell.length_c   1.000
_cell.angle_alpha   90.00
_cell.angle_beta   90.00
_cell.angle_gamma   90.00
#
_symmetry.space_group_name_H-M   'P 1'
#
loop_
_entity.id
_entity.type
_entity.pdbx_description
1 polymer ?
#
loop_
_entity_poly.entity_id
_entity_poly.type
_entity_poly.pdbx_seq_one_letter_code
_entity_poly.pdbx_strand_id
1 'polypeptide(L)'
;MASSTDRPLQIAVVVGSTREGRFAPVVTRWLTGHLDRRDDMKADVVDLAETALPTVLPAFGQPPAPGVEEALVPQRVRHVRHGRGRRRPGREHGGRDAKSVRPYAA
;
A
#
# COMPACT_ATOMS: atom_id res chain seq x y z
N MET A 1 11.20 0.93 31.78
CA MET A 1 11.33 0.08 30.57
C MET A 1 11.28 0.99 29.35
N ALA A 2 12.38 1.14 28.62
CA ALA A 2 12.39 1.96 27.41
C ALA A 2 11.49 1.32 26.34
N SER A 3 10.47 2.05 25.85
CA SER A 3 9.64 1.55 24.75
C SER A 3 10.46 1.54 23.47
N SER A 4 10.39 0.46 22.72
CA SER A 4 11.13 0.18 21.48
C SER A 4 10.77 1.08 20.29
N THR A 5 10.24 2.27 20.54
CA THR A 5 9.62 3.19 19.56
C THR A 5 10.60 4.15 18.89
N ASP A 6 11.87 3.77 18.72
CA ASP A 6 12.84 4.64 18.02
C ASP A 6 12.87 4.39 16.50
N ARG A 7 12.25 3.30 16.02
CA ARG A 7 12.16 3.01 14.58
C ARG A 7 10.73 2.69 14.15
N PRO A 8 10.24 3.30 13.04
CA PRO A 8 8.92 2.98 12.50
C PRO A 8 8.81 1.50 12.11
N LEU A 9 7.66 0.90 12.36
CA LEU A 9 7.33 -0.45 11.91
C LEU A 9 7.36 -0.51 10.38
N GLN A 10 8.14 -1.42 9.81
CA GLN A 10 8.19 -1.65 8.37
C GLN A 10 7.14 -2.70 7.98
N ILE A 11 6.29 -2.37 7.01
CA ILE A 11 5.16 -3.20 6.59
C ILE A 11 5.32 -3.49 5.10
N ALA A 12 5.34 -4.76 4.71
CA ALA A 12 5.24 -5.16 3.31
C ALA A 12 3.79 -5.47 2.96
N VAL A 13 3.25 -4.83 1.93
CA VAL A 13 1.92 -5.09 1.38
C VAL A 13 2.07 -5.88 0.08
N VAL A 14 1.80 -7.18 0.13
CA VAL A 14 1.93 -8.07 -1.04
C VAL A 14 0.59 -8.17 -1.76
N VAL A 15 0.56 -7.79 -3.04
CA VAL A 15 -0.66 -7.83 -3.86
C VAL A 15 -0.65 -9.06 -4.75
N GLY A 16 -1.43 -10.07 -4.37
CA GLY A 16 -1.56 -11.35 -5.11
C GLY A 16 -2.58 -11.34 -6.25
N SER A 17 -3.13 -10.18 -6.61
CA SER A 17 -4.14 -10.08 -7.66
C SER A 17 -3.47 -9.84 -9.01
N THR A 18 -3.17 -10.92 -9.73
CA THR A 18 -2.37 -10.90 -10.97
C THR A 18 -3.18 -11.11 -12.24
N ARG A 19 -4.51 -11.10 -12.15
CA ARG A 19 -5.41 -11.28 -13.29
C ARG A 19 -5.79 -9.92 -13.91
N GLU A 20 -6.17 -9.95 -15.18
CA GLU A 20 -6.78 -8.81 -15.86
C GLU A 20 -8.06 -8.34 -15.17
N GLY A 21 -8.33 -7.03 -15.24
CA GLY A 21 -9.48 -6.42 -14.56
C GLY A 21 -9.40 -6.41 -13.03
N ARG A 22 -8.18 -6.50 -12.46
CA ARG A 22 -7.95 -6.62 -11.01
C ARG A 22 -8.49 -5.45 -10.19
N PHE A 23 -9.15 -5.79 -9.08
CA PHE A 23 -9.66 -4.82 -8.09
C PHE A 23 -8.62 -4.45 -7.01
N ALA A 24 -7.58 -5.27 -6.82
CA ALA A 24 -6.65 -5.07 -5.72
C ALA A 24 -5.96 -3.69 -5.68
N PRO A 25 -5.65 -3.00 -6.80
CA PRO A 25 -5.13 -1.64 -6.75
C PRO A 25 -6.02 -0.67 -5.94
N VAL A 26 -7.34 -0.87 -5.95
CA VAL A 26 -8.29 -0.07 -5.16
C VAL A 26 -8.07 -0.27 -3.67
N VAL A 27 -7.97 -1.53 -3.23
CA VAL A 27 -7.76 -1.91 -1.83
C VAL A 27 -6.38 -1.48 -1.35
N THR A 28 -5.34 -1.70 -2.17
CA THR A 28 -3.96 -1.31 -1.87
C THR A 28 -3.83 0.20 -1.67
N ARG A 29 -4.49 1.00 -2.51
CA ARG A 29 -4.52 2.47 -2.36
C ARG A 29 -5.26 2.90 -1.10
N TRP A 30 -6.37 2.25 -0.76
CA TRP A 30 -7.10 2.54 0.48
C TRP A 30 -6.27 2.22 1.72
N LEU A 31 -5.58 1.06 1.74
CA LEU A 31 -4.73 0.64 2.84
C LEU A 31 -3.52 1.57 3.02
N THR A 32 -2.77 1.81 1.95
CA THR A 32 -1.59 2.70 1.98
C THR A 32 -1.97 4.12 2.40
N GLY A 33 -3.13 4.63 1.94
CA GLY A 33 -3.65 5.93 2.40
C GLY A 33 -3.94 6.00 3.91
N HIS A 34 -4.20 4.88 4.59
CA HIS A 34 -4.30 4.84 6.05
C HIS A 34 -2.94 4.74 6.73
N LEU A 35 -2.01 3.97 6.16
CA LEU A 35 -0.65 3.77 6.68
C LEU A 35 0.17 5.07 6.58
N ASP A 36 0.03 5.84 5.50
CA ASP A 36 0.72 7.12 5.28
C ASP A 36 0.36 8.19 6.32
N ARG A 37 -0.75 8.03 7.04
CA ARG A 37 -1.16 8.95 8.13
C ARG A 37 -0.50 8.64 9.47
N ARG A 38 0.27 7.55 9.55
CA ARG A 38 0.93 7.08 10.77
C ARG A 38 2.43 7.29 10.66
N ASP A 39 2.99 8.08 11.58
CA ASP A 39 4.43 8.34 11.60
C ASP A 39 5.25 7.17 12.18
N ASP A 40 4.58 6.28 12.92
CA ASP A 40 5.14 5.08 13.54
C ASP A 40 5.20 3.88 12.58
N MET A 41 4.75 4.03 11.33
CA MET A 41 4.71 2.95 10.34
C MET A 41 5.22 3.41 8.97
N LYS A 42 5.79 2.48 8.21
CA LYS A 42 6.13 2.66 6.80
C LYS A 42 5.71 1.44 6.01
N ALA A 43 5.13 1.66 4.84
CA ALA A 43 4.62 0.60 3.99
C ALA A 43 5.35 0.57 2.65
N ASP A 44 5.77 -0.62 2.24
CA ASP A 44 6.28 -0.91 0.90
C ASP A 44 5.31 -1.86 0.20
N VAL A 45 4.88 -1.50 -1.00
CA VAL A 45 3.94 -2.31 -1.80
C VAL A 45 4.71 -3.18 -2.77
N VAL A 46 4.43 -4.48 -2.77
CA VAL A 46 4.94 -5.45 -3.73
C VAL A 46 3.77 -5.97 -4.56
N ASP A 47 3.60 -5.42 -5.76
CA ASP A 47 2.56 -5.89 -6.70
C ASP A 47 3.11 -7.02 -7.57
N LEU A 48 2.57 -8.23 -7.42
CA LEU A 48 3.01 -9.40 -8.17
C LEU A 48 2.59 -9.35 -9.64
N ALA A 49 1.64 -8.49 -10.01
CA ALA A 49 1.30 -8.27 -11.42
C ALA A 49 2.38 -7.47 -12.15
N GLU A 50 3.11 -6.62 -11.42
CA GLU A 50 4.14 -5.71 -11.95
C GLU A 50 5.56 -6.18 -11.62
N THR A 51 5.70 -7.11 -10.68
CA THR A 51 6.97 -7.68 -10.25
C THR A 51 7.14 -9.02 -10.94
N ALA A 52 8.06 -9.09 -11.91
CA ALA A 52 8.36 -10.30 -12.66
C ALA A 52 9.13 -11.33 -11.79
N LEU A 53 8.44 -11.94 -10.83
CA LEU A 53 8.98 -13.02 -10.02
C LEU A 53 8.97 -14.35 -10.80
N PRO A 54 9.89 -15.29 -10.49
CA PRO A 54 9.86 -16.62 -11.09
C PRO A 54 8.57 -17.34 -10.75
N THR A 55 7.97 -17.96 -11.76
CA THR A 55 6.81 -18.85 -11.60
C THR A 55 7.21 -20.29 -11.32
N VAL A 56 8.49 -20.62 -11.50
CA VAL A 56 9.11 -21.89 -11.13
C VAL A 56 10.04 -21.64 -9.95
N LEU A 57 9.73 -22.27 -8.82
CA LEU A 57 10.53 -22.15 -7.61
C LEU A 57 11.52 -23.30 -7.53
N PRO A 58 12.73 -23.06 -6.99
CA PRO A 58 13.67 -24.12 -6.69
C PRO A 58 13.13 -25.00 -5.55
N ALA A 59 13.76 -26.15 -5.33
CA ALA A 59 13.41 -27.00 -4.20
C ALA A 59 13.52 -26.26 -2.87
N PHE A 60 12.75 -26.67 -1.86
CA PHE A 60 12.80 -26.05 -0.54
C PHE A 60 14.23 -25.99 0.02
N GLY A 61 14.63 -24.83 0.52
CA GLY A 61 15.97 -24.58 1.06
C GLY A 61 17.05 -24.25 0.04
N GLN A 62 16.74 -24.26 -1.27
CA GLN A 62 17.64 -23.81 -2.31
C GLN A 62 17.51 -22.29 -2.55
N PRO A 63 18.61 -21.63 -2.96
CA PRO A 63 18.57 -20.20 -3.26
C PRO A 63 17.66 -19.92 -4.48
N PRO A 64 17.02 -18.75 -4.53
CA PRO A 64 16.28 -18.31 -5.70
C PRO A 64 17.19 -18.20 -6.93
N ALA A 65 16.59 -18.22 -8.12
CA ALA A 65 17.33 -18.03 -9.36
C ALA A 65 18.07 -16.66 -9.37
N PRO A 66 19.20 -16.54 -10.10
CA PRO A 66 19.83 -15.24 -10.32
C PRO A 66 18.83 -14.23 -10.91
N GLY A 67 18.82 -12.99 -10.45
CA GLY A 67 17.91 -11.94 -10.94
C GLY A 67 16.65 -11.71 -10.08
N VAL A 68 16.33 -12.60 -9.14
CA VAL A 68 15.12 -12.48 -8.31
C VAL A 68 15.20 -11.33 -7.32
N GLU A 69 16.38 -11.09 -6.76
CA GLU A 69 16.59 -9.98 -5.83
C GLU A 69 16.50 -8.64 -6.56
N GLU A 70 17.05 -8.56 -7.77
CA GLU A 70 17.01 -7.41 -8.66
C GLU A 70 15.57 -7.03 -9.02
N ALA A 71 14.70 -8.02 -9.28
CA ALA A 71 13.28 -7.79 -9.52
C ALA A 71 12.55 -7.14 -8.33
N LEU A 72 13.06 -7.31 -7.10
CA LEU A 72 12.50 -6.72 -5.87
C LEU A 72 13.10 -5.35 -5.53
N VAL A 73 14.23 -4.95 -6.13
CA VAL A 73 14.90 -3.66 -5.88
C VAL A 73 13.97 -2.45 -6.10
N PRO A 74 13.14 -2.37 -7.16
CA PRO A 74 12.23 -1.25 -7.35
C PRO A 74 11.25 -1.03 -6.19
N GLN A 75 10.91 -2.10 -5.46
CA GLN A 75 9.98 -2.05 -4.33
C GLN A 75 10.64 -1.59 -3.03
N ARG A 76 11.97 -1.74 -2.91
CA ARG A 76 12.76 -1.25 -1.77
C ARG A 76 12.95 0.28 -1.77
N VAL A 77 12.72 0.96 -2.90
CA VAL A 77 13.05 2.38 -3.09
C VAL A 77 11.81 3.29 -3.00
N ARG A 78 10.59 2.75 -3.10
CA ARG A 78 9.35 3.52 -2.98
C ARG A 78 9.00 3.85 -1.52
N HIS A 79 9.92 4.48 -0.80
CA HIS A 79 9.55 5.29 0.35
C HIS A 79 8.77 6.49 -0.15
N VAL A 80 7.43 6.38 -0.17
CA VAL A 80 6.53 7.49 -0.47
C VAL A 80 6.65 8.51 0.66
N ARG A 81 7.64 9.42 0.57
CA ARG A 81 7.62 10.66 1.36
C ARG A 81 6.66 11.63 0.68
N HIS A 82 5.36 11.46 0.91
CA HIS A 82 4.45 12.59 0.70
C HIS A 82 4.48 13.50 1.93
N GLY A 83 5.24 14.59 1.80
CA GLY A 83 5.34 15.63 2.82
C GLY A 83 3.97 16.17 3.21
N ARG A 84 3.79 16.36 4.53
CA ARG A 84 2.61 16.98 5.13
C ARG A 84 2.39 18.40 4.60
N GLY A 85 1.50 18.54 3.62
CA GLY A 85 0.93 19.81 3.20
C GLY A 85 -0.24 20.23 4.08
N ARG A 86 0.06 21.04 5.10
CA ARG A 86 -0.79 22.05 5.78
C ARG A 86 -2.21 21.65 6.23
N ARG A 87 -2.39 21.62 7.56
CA ARG A 87 -3.70 21.75 8.23
C ARG A 87 -4.40 23.02 7.75
N ARG A 88 -5.61 22.90 7.21
CA ARG A 88 -6.54 24.04 7.08
C ARG A 88 -7.16 24.33 8.45
N PRO A 89 -7.16 25.58 8.94
CA PRO A 89 -7.96 25.95 10.10
C PRO A 89 -9.44 25.98 9.73
N GLY A 90 -10.28 25.65 10.72
CA GLY A 90 -11.69 25.34 10.56
C GLY A 90 -12.55 26.47 10.01
N ARG A 91 -13.64 26.07 9.35
CA ARG A 91 -14.85 26.87 9.25
C ARG A 91 -16.00 26.06 9.83
N GLU A 92 -16.68 26.68 10.78
CA GLU A 92 -17.82 26.15 11.51
C GLU A 92 -19.08 26.03 10.65
N HIS A 93 -20.03 25.30 11.23
CA HIS A 93 -21.30 24.80 10.73
C HIS A 93 -22.23 25.83 10.05
N GLY A 94 -22.88 25.38 8.98
CA GLY A 94 -24.15 25.90 8.47
C GLY A 94 -24.91 24.75 7.81
N GLY A 95 -26.07 24.39 8.37
CA GLY A 95 -26.71 23.10 8.17
C GLY A 95 -27.59 22.92 6.92
N ARG A 96 -28.20 21.73 6.92
CA ARG A 96 -29.39 21.24 6.19
C ARG A 96 -29.17 20.35 4.96
N ASP A 97 -29.59 19.10 5.18
CA ASP A 97 -30.55 18.32 4.40
C ASP A 97 -30.18 17.88 2.97
N ALA A 98 -30.00 16.56 2.81
CA ALA A 98 -31.02 15.68 2.23
C ALA A 98 -30.40 14.37 1.75
N LYS A 99 -30.96 13.25 2.20
CA LYS A 99 -30.77 11.93 1.61
C LYS A 99 -31.23 11.94 0.15
N SER A 100 -30.41 11.41 -0.75
CA SER A 100 -30.86 10.93 -2.05
C SER A 100 -29.90 9.84 -2.54
N VAL A 101 -30.23 8.61 -2.18
CA VAL A 101 -29.73 7.40 -2.84
C VAL A 101 -30.44 7.33 -4.20
N ARG A 102 -29.68 7.34 -5.30
CA ARG A 102 -30.21 7.04 -6.63
C ARG A 102 -30.00 5.55 -6.92
N PRO A 103 -31.05 4.79 -7.30
CA PRO A 103 -30.86 3.43 -7.79
C PRO A 103 -30.32 3.45 -9.22
N TYR A 104 -29.47 2.47 -9.50
CA TYR A 104 -29.06 2.09 -10.85
C TYR A 104 -30.28 1.49 -11.57
N ALA A 105 -30.54 1.92 -12.80
CA ALA A 105 -31.61 1.38 -13.63
C ALA A 105 -31.05 0.95 -15.00
N ALA A 106 -31.58 -0.20 -15.44
CA ALA A 106 -31.40 -0.95 -16.68
C ALA A 106 -30.07 -1.70 -16.85
#